data_AF-A0A530BVY1-F1
#
_entry.id   AF-A0A530BVY1-F1
#
_cell.length_a   1.000
_cell.length_b   1.000
_cell.length_c   1.000
_cell.angle_alpha   90.00
_cell.angle_beta   90.00
_cell.angle_gamma   90.00
#
_symmetry.space_group_name_H-M   'P 1'
#
loop_
_entity.id
_entity.type
_entity.pdbx_description
1 polymer ?
#
loop_
_entity_poly.entity_id
_entity_poly.type
_entity_poly.pdbx_seq_one_letter_code
_entity_poly.pdbx_strand_id
1 'polypeptide(L)'
;MASEAEDLEAEAEAEAEAAEQWALVNTPLGEMWSGRTRYAAAMFFFKRGDMNAETLEVYRICARLDAENPLPIIRDRGIGKEWLKRTGA
;
A
#
# COMPACT_ATOMS: atom_id res chain seq x y z
N MET A 1 9.83 0.39 32.47
CA MET A 1 8.44 0.84 32.68
C MET A 1 8.10 2.06 31.83
N ALA A 2 8.89 3.15 31.81
CA ALA A 2 8.64 4.27 30.88
C ALA A 2 8.87 3.88 29.41
N SER A 3 10.00 3.25 29.10
CA SER A 3 10.34 2.82 27.73
C SER A 3 9.31 1.87 27.11
N GLU A 4 8.80 0.91 27.87
CA GLU A 4 7.83 -0.07 27.37
C GLU A 4 6.48 0.57 27.04
N ALA A 5 6.05 1.59 27.80
CA ALA A 5 4.83 2.33 27.48
C ALA A 5 5.00 3.21 26.24
N GLU A 6 6.17 3.83 26.09
CA GLU A 6 6.53 4.64 24.91
C GLU A 6 6.61 3.78 23.64
N ASP A 7 7.20 2.58 23.73
CA ASP A 7 7.27 1.62 22.63
C ASP A 7 5.86 1.16 22.20
N LEU A 8 4.98 0.84 23.15
CA LEU A 8 3.59 0.43 22.89
C LEU A 8 2.76 1.55 22.25
N GLU A 9 2.97 2.80 22.66
CA GLU A 9 2.29 3.96 22.06
C GLU A 9 2.75 4.17 20.61
N ALA A 10 4.06 4.07 20.35
CA ALA A 10 4.61 4.17 19.00
C ALA A 10 4.12 3.04 18.07
N GLU A 11 3.99 1.81 18.58
CA GLU A 11 3.39 0.70 17.82
C GLU A 11 1.92 0.96 17.48
N ALA A 12 1.15 1.49 18.43
CA ALA A 12 -0.26 1.83 18.21
C ALA A 12 -0.42 2.95 17.16
N GLU A 13 0.43 3.98 17.20
CA GLU A 13 0.47 5.03 16.18
C GLU A 13 0.84 4.48 14.79
N ALA A 14 1.83 3.60 14.71
CA ALA A 14 2.25 2.99 13.45
C ALA A 14 1.14 2.12 12.83
N GLU A 15 0.35 1.44 13.65
CA GLU A 15 -0.78 0.64 13.18
C GLU A 15 -1.98 1.51 12.79
N ALA A 16 -2.20 2.64 13.48
CA ALA A 16 -3.17 3.64 13.07
C ALA A 16 -2.81 4.24 11.70
N GLU A 17 -1.55 4.63 11.48
CA GLU A 17 -1.08 5.08 10.17
C GLU A 17 -1.26 3.98 9.11
N ALA A 18 -0.94 2.72 9.44
CA ALA A 18 -1.13 1.62 8.50
C ALA A 18 -2.60 1.43 8.09
N ALA A 19 -3.55 1.65 8.99
CA ALA A 19 -4.98 1.61 8.68
C ALA A 19 -5.39 2.74 7.73
N GLU A 20 -4.87 3.95 7.92
CA GLU A 20 -5.11 5.08 7.00
C GLU A 20 -4.51 4.82 5.62
N GLN A 21 -3.26 4.36 5.57
CA GLN A 21 -2.59 4.03 4.32
C GLN A 21 -3.29 2.86 3.62
N TRP A 22 -3.89 1.93 4.36
CA TRP A 22 -4.71 0.86 3.80
C TRP A 22 -5.96 1.40 3.10
N ALA A 23 -6.62 2.41 3.67
CA ALA A 23 -7.74 3.07 2.98
C ALA A 23 -7.26 3.77 1.70
N LEU A 24 -6.13 4.47 1.76
CA LEU A 24 -5.57 5.22 0.63
C LEU A 24 -5.09 4.32 -0.52
N VAL A 25 -4.49 3.15 -0.24
CA VAL A 25 -4.06 2.21 -1.30
C VAL A 25 -5.25 1.59 -2.05
N ASN A 26 -6.44 1.64 -1.45
CA ASN A 26 -7.72 1.20 -2.02
C ASN A 26 -8.58 2.35 -2.59
N THR A 27 -8.01 3.56 -2.75
CA THR A 27 -8.72 4.71 -3.35
C THR A 27 -9.36 4.30 -4.69
N PRO A 28 -10.66 4.61 -4.92
CA PRO A 28 -11.38 4.21 -6.12
C PRO A 28 -10.67 4.59 -7.44
N LEU A 29 -10.87 3.77 -8.46
CA LEU A 29 -10.35 4.03 -9.80
C LEU A 29 -11.08 5.21 -10.46
N GLY A 30 -10.34 6.00 -11.25
CA GLY A 30 -10.91 7.07 -12.08
C GLY A 30 -11.16 8.39 -11.35
N GLU A 31 -10.99 8.45 -10.02
CA GLU A 31 -10.95 9.73 -9.30
C GLU A 31 -9.66 10.48 -9.65
N MET A 32 -9.76 11.80 -9.78
CA MET A 32 -8.63 12.66 -10.14
C MET A 32 -7.50 12.48 -9.12
N TRP A 33 -6.30 12.14 -9.60
CA TRP A 33 -5.10 11.86 -8.80
C TRP A 33 -5.12 10.56 -7.98
N SER A 34 -6.15 9.72 -8.11
CA SER A 34 -6.25 8.46 -7.36
C SER A 34 -5.08 7.51 -7.60
N GLY A 35 -4.49 7.50 -8.81
CA GLY A 35 -3.29 6.72 -9.08
C GLY A 35 -2.13 7.15 -8.19
N ARG A 36 -1.94 8.46 -7.99
CA ARG A 36 -0.88 9.00 -7.12
C ARG A 36 -1.15 8.70 -5.66
N THR A 37 -2.40 8.80 -5.22
CA THR A 37 -2.82 8.44 -3.86
C THR A 37 -2.51 6.98 -3.57
N ARG A 38 -2.90 6.06 -4.46
CA ARG A 38 -2.59 4.63 -4.32
C ARG A 38 -1.08 4.38 -4.27
N TYR A 39 -0.29 5.05 -5.10
CA TYR A 39 1.17 4.90 -5.09
C TYR A 39 1.82 5.45 -3.81
N ALA A 40 1.38 6.61 -3.32
CA ALA A 40 1.90 7.18 -2.07
C ALA A 40 1.64 6.23 -0.88
N ALA A 41 0.46 5.62 -0.83
CA ALA A 41 0.12 4.63 0.18
C ALA A 41 0.91 3.31 -0.01
N ALA A 42 1.10 2.86 -1.25
CA ALA A 42 1.94 1.68 -1.54
C ALA A 42 3.39 1.86 -1.07
N MET A 43 3.93 3.08 -1.16
CA MET A 43 5.27 3.42 -0.65
C MET A 43 5.41 3.19 0.87
N PHE A 44 4.35 3.45 1.65
CA PHE A 44 4.33 3.16 3.08
C PHE A 44 4.52 1.66 3.33
N PHE A 45 3.71 0.82 2.68
CA PHE A 45 3.79 -0.64 2.83
C PHE A 45 5.11 -1.22 2.32
N PHE A 46 5.70 -0.63 1.28
CA PHE A 46 7.05 -1.00 0.85
C PHE A 46 8.10 -0.69 1.91
N LYS A 47 8.07 0.51 2.51
CA LYS A 47 9.02 0.88 3.58
C LYS A 47 8.87 0.02 4.83
N ARG A 48 7.64 -0.44 5.13
CA ARG A 48 7.34 -1.35 6.23
C ARG A 48 7.74 -2.80 5.97
N GLY A 49 8.11 -3.15 4.73
CA GLY A 49 8.47 -4.52 4.32
C GLY A 49 7.28 -5.41 3.94
N ASP A 50 6.05 -4.87 3.99
CA ASP A 50 4.81 -5.59 3.65
C ASP A 50 4.61 -5.77 2.13
N MET A 51 5.31 -4.98 1.33
CA MET A 51 5.22 -4.97 -0.12
C MET A 51 6.63 -5.05 -0.72
N ASN A 52 6.81 -5.89 -1.74
CA ASN A 52 8.11 -6.00 -2.42
C ASN A 52 8.28 -4.91 -3.51
N ALA A 53 9.52 -4.70 -3.94
CA ALA A 53 9.86 -3.65 -4.91
C ALA A 53 9.16 -3.83 -6.27
N GLU A 54 8.99 -5.07 -6.73
CA GLU A 54 8.32 -5.36 -8.01
C GLU A 54 6.83 -4.96 -7.97
N THR A 55 6.18 -5.19 -6.84
CA THR A 55 4.77 -4.81 -6.61
C THR A 55 4.64 -3.30 -6.57
N LEU A 56 5.53 -2.62 -5.85
CA LEU A 56 5.56 -1.16 -5.78
C LEU A 56 5.75 -0.52 -7.17
N GLU A 57 6.59 -1.12 -8.01
CA GLU A 57 6.83 -0.63 -9.37
C GLU A 57 5.55 -0.62 -10.22
N VAL A 58 4.65 -1.59 -10.03
CA VAL A 58 3.34 -1.59 -10.71
C VAL A 58 2.51 -0.39 -10.25
N TYR A 59 2.44 -0.11 -8.94
CA TYR A 59 1.76 1.09 -8.42
C TYR A 59 2.39 2.37 -8.98
N ARG A 60 3.72 2.44 -9.09
CA ARG A 60 4.44 3.59 -9.65
C ARG A 60 4.07 3.86 -11.11
N ILE A 61 3.94 2.81 -11.92
CA ILE A 61 3.48 2.90 -13.32
C ILE A 61 2.04 3.40 -13.37
N CYS A 62 1.15 2.82 -12.54
CA CYS A 62 -0.26 3.19 -12.46
C CYS A 62 -0.48 4.60 -11.88
N ALA A 63 0.53 5.21 -11.25
CA ALA A 63 0.40 6.52 -10.59
C ALA A 63 0.00 7.68 -11.53
N ARG A 64 0.19 7.52 -12.85
CA ARG A 64 -0.22 8.49 -13.88
C ARG A 64 -1.54 8.12 -14.57
N LEU A 65 -2.12 6.97 -14.22
CA LEU A 65 -3.27 6.37 -14.88
C LEU A 65 -4.34 6.11 -13.82
N ASP A 66 -5.14 7.15 -13.51
CA ASP A 66 -6.09 7.10 -12.39
C ASP A 66 -7.11 5.95 -12.52
N ALA A 67 -7.45 5.55 -13.75
CA ALA A 67 -8.36 4.43 -14.05
C ALA A 67 -7.68 3.04 -14.05
N GLU A 68 -6.35 2.96 -13.99
CA GLU A 68 -5.62 1.69 -14.09
C GLU A 68 -5.61 0.96 -12.74
N ASN A 69 -5.91 -0.34 -12.79
CA ASN A 69 -5.90 -1.21 -11.63
C ASN A 69 -4.55 -1.93 -11.52
N PRO A 70 -3.76 -1.72 -10.47
CA PRO A 70 -2.48 -2.40 -10.30
C PRO A 70 -2.63 -3.91 -10.01
N LEU A 71 -3.73 -4.35 -9.39
CA LEU A 71 -3.88 -5.72 -8.89
C LEU A 71 -3.89 -6.79 -10.00
N PRO A 72 -4.65 -6.64 -11.11
CA PRO A 72 -4.54 -7.54 -12.26
C PRO A 72 -3.12 -7.60 -12.83
N ILE A 73 -2.41 -6.47 -12.94
CA ILE A 73 -1.05 -6.42 -13.47
C ILE A 73 -0.07 -7.18 -12.56
N ILE A 74 -0.18 -7.00 -11.24
CA ILE A 74 0.61 -7.73 -10.24
C ILE A 74 0.36 -9.24 -10.36
N ARG A 75 -0.92 -9.65 -10.43
CA ARG A 75 -1.34 -11.04 -10.58
C ARG A 75 -0.79 -11.67 -11.85
N ASP A 76 -0.95 -11.00 -12.98
CA ASP A 76 -0.55 -11.51 -14.29
C ASP A 76 0.98 -11.62 -14.42
N ARG A 77 1.73 -10.77 -13.70
CA ARG A 77 3.19 -10.84 -13.59
C ARG A 77 3.68 -11.91 -12.59
N GLY A 78 2.80 -12.49 -11.78
CA GLY A 78 3.15 -13.53 -10.79
C GLY A 78 3.98 -13.04 -9.61
N ILE A 79 4.01 -11.73 -9.37
CA ILE A 79 4.74 -11.05 -8.29
C ILE A 79 3.79 -10.71 -7.13
N GLY A 80 4.33 -10.27 -5.98
CA GLY A 80 3.50 -9.69 -4.91
C GLY A 80 2.44 -10.64 -4.32
N LYS A 81 2.69 -11.95 -4.31
CA LYS A 81 1.69 -12.96 -3.91
C LYS A 81 1.08 -12.71 -2.52
N GLU A 82 1.89 -12.32 -1.54
CA GLU A 82 1.39 -12.00 -0.20
C GLU A 82 0.56 -10.71 -0.19
N TRP A 83 0.92 -9.73 -1.01
CA TRP A 83 0.16 -8.50 -1.19
C TRP A 83 -1.22 -8.75 -1.81
N LEU A 84 -1.29 -9.61 -2.84
CA LEU A 84 -2.55 -10.02 -3.47
C LEU A 84 -3.47 -10.75 -2.48
N LYS A 85 -2.92 -11.68 -1.67
CA LYS A 85 -3.69 -12.34 -0.59
C LYS A 85 -4.28 -11.32 0.40
N ARG A 86 -3.50 -10.32 0.80
CA ARG A 86 -3.93 -9.28 1.74
C ARG A 86 -5.02 -8.38 1.15
N THR A 87 -4.97 -8.10 -0.14
CA THR A 87 -5.95 -7.24 -0.85
C THR A 87 -7.20 -8.01 -1.30
N GLY A 88 -7.20 -9.34 -1.21
CA GLY A 88 -8.34 -10.19 -1.60
C GLY A 88 -8.52 -10.34 -3.11
N ALA A 89 -7.43 -10.17 -3.89
CA ALA A 89 -7.43 -10.09 -5.36
C ALA A 89 -6.62 -11.21 -6.05
#